data_AF-A0A8U0A2Q9-F1
#
_entry.id   AF-A0A8U0A2Q9-F1
#
_cell.length_a   1.000
_cell.length_b   1.000
_cell.length_c   1.000
_cell.angle_alpha   90.00
_cell.angle_beta   90.00
_cell.angle_gamma   90.00
#
_symmetry.space_group_name_H-M   'P 1'
#
loop_
_entity.id
_entity.type
_entity.pdbx_description
1 polymer ?
#
loop_
_entity_poly.entity_id
_entity_poly.type
_entity_poly.pdbx_seq_one_letter_code
_entity_poly.pdbx_strand_id
1 'polypeptide(L)'
;MKSTEHAVVGAVVSALGVRAVGDHLSRPWKAALWCYGVFLSVFIDLDHFVLARYYTGDWEALFEALTTPKRAFTAPKWLFSDVTMRAERLLSHTIIGGVLALGSFFIAPFLACFTVVVVYAHVLCDLLRDTKTL
;
A
#
# COMPACT_ATOMS: atom_id res chain seq x y z
N MET A 1 2.55 -1.95 -9.51
CA MET A 1 3.79 -2.74 -9.72
C MET A 1 3.57 -4.14 -9.15
N LYS A 2 4.58 -4.97 -8.88
CA LYS A 2 4.44 -6.17 -8.02
C LYS A 2 4.54 -5.77 -6.55
N SER A 3 3.91 -6.51 -5.64
CA SER A 3 3.96 -6.22 -4.19
C SER A 3 5.39 -6.20 -3.64
N THR A 4 6.30 -7.00 -4.19
CA THR A 4 7.73 -6.97 -3.81
C THR A 4 8.41 -5.67 -4.21
N GLU A 5 8.04 -5.07 -5.33
CA GLU A 5 8.59 -3.79 -5.77
C GLU A 5 8.05 -2.64 -4.88
N HIS A 6 6.76 -2.69 -4.52
CA HIS A 6 6.17 -1.78 -3.54
C HIS A 6 6.86 -1.90 -2.18
N ALA A 7 7.13 -3.12 -1.70
CA ALA A 7 7.84 -3.34 -0.44
C ALA A 7 9.26 -2.74 -0.45
N VAL A 8 10.00 -2.86 -1.56
CA VAL A 8 11.34 -2.27 -1.70
C VAL A 8 11.28 -0.75 -1.70
N VAL A 9 10.40 -0.14 -2.49
CA VAL A 9 10.23 1.31 -2.51
C VAL A 9 9.76 1.82 -1.14
N GLY A 10 8.78 1.13 -0.54
CA GLY A 10 8.26 1.42 0.79
C GLY A 10 9.34 1.34 1.86
N ALA A 11 10.23 0.35 1.82
CA ALA A 11 11.36 0.23 2.74
C ALA A 11 12.32 1.41 2.65
N VAL A 12 12.65 1.84 1.43
CA VAL A 12 13.52 3.00 1.19
C VAL A 12 12.86 4.29 1.66
N VAL A 13 11.62 4.54 1.23
CA VAL A 13 10.85 5.74 1.61
C VAL A 13 10.63 5.80 3.12
N SER A 14 10.31 4.67 3.75
CA SER A 14 10.13 4.58 5.20
C SER A 14 11.43 4.84 5.94
N ALA A 15 12.58 4.34 5.46
CA ALA A 15 13.87 4.60 6.09
C ALA A 15 14.23 6.09 6.04
N LEU A 16 14.00 6.74 4.90
CA LEU A 16 14.19 8.18 4.74
C LEU A 16 13.21 8.98 5.62
N GLY A 17 11.94 8.57 5.67
CA GLY A 17 10.93 9.18 6.54
C GLY A 17 11.31 9.08 8.01
N VAL A 18 11.69 7.90 8.50
CA VAL A 18 12.17 7.70 9.89
C VAL A 18 13.38 8.55 10.19
N ARG A 19 14.31 8.70 9.23
CA ARG A 19 15.47 9.58 9.36
C ARG A 19 15.08 11.05 9.48
N ALA A 20 14.01 11.48 8.80
CA ALA A 20 13.56 12.86 8.75
C ALA A 20 12.72 13.28 9.96
N VAL A 21 11.86 12.39 10.47
CA VAL A 21 10.91 12.72 11.56
C VAL A 21 11.19 12.01 12.88
N GLY A 22 12.07 11.02 12.90
CA GLY A 22 12.24 10.10 14.02
C GLY A 22 13.28 10.50 15.06
N ASP A 23 13.91 11.67 15.01
CA ASP A 23 15.01 12.02 15.92
C ASP A 23 14.63 11.98 17.41
N HIS A 24 13.36 12.26 17.72
CA HIS A 24 12.79 12.17 19.07
C HIS A 24 12.43 10.74 19.52
N LEU A 25 12.51 9.76 18.61
CA LEU A 25 12.11 8.37 18.87
C LEU A 25 13.31 7.51 19.32
N SER A 26 13.06 6.60 20.26
CA SER A 26 14.01 5.55 20.63
C SER A 26 14.22 4.56 19.47
N ARG A 27 15.29 3.77 19.52
CA ARG A 27 15.60 2.78 18.47
C ARG A 27 14.44 1.79 18.21
N PRO A 28 13.76 1.22 19.23
CA PRO A 28 12.59 0.37 19.00
C PRO A 28 11.45 1.10 18.27
N TRP A 29 11.18 2.36 18.61
CA TRP A 29 10.13 3.14 17.97
C TRP A 29 10.48 3.54 16.53
N LYS A 30 11.76 3.80 16.23
CA LYS A 30 12.25 3.97 14.85
C LYS A 30 12.01 2.71 14.01
N ALA A 31 12.33 1.54 14.57
CA ALA A 31 12.07 0.26 13.90
C ALA A 31 10.57 0.02 13.70
N ALA A 32 9.74 0.32 14.70
CA ALA A 32 8.29 0.20 14.60
C ALA A 32 7.70 1.11 13.50
N LEU A 33 8.13 2.37 13.44
CA LEU A 33 7.70 3.32 12.40
C LEU A 33 8.15 2.88 10.99
N TRP A 34 9.39 2.37 10.88
CA TRP A 34 9.88 1.80 9.62
C TRP A 34 9.04 0.60 9.18
N CYS A 35 8.82 -0.36 10.07
CA CYS A 35 7.97 -1.52 9.80
C CYS A 35 6.58 -1.05 9.36
N TYR A 36 5.95 -0.14 10.12
CA TYR A 36 4.64 0.42 9.78
C TYR A 36 4.59 0.93 8.33
N GLY A 37 5.57 1.73 7.90
CA GLY A 37 5.62 2.24 6.53
C GLY A 37 5.81 1.15 5.47
N VAL A 38 6.64 0.14 5.73
CA VAL A 38 6.77 -1.04 4.84
C VAL A 38 5.45 -1.79 4.74
N PHE A 39 4.83 -2.12 5.87
CA PHE A 39 3.54 -2.80 5.91
C PHE A 39 2.47 -1.98 5.14
N LEU A 40 2.37 -0.68 5.39
CA LEU A 40 1.43 0.20 4.70
C LEU A 40 1.64 0.19 3.18
N SER A 41 2.90 0.22 2.72
CA SER A 41 3.22 0.19 1.28
C SER A 41 2.84 -1.11 0.57
N VAL A 42 2.57 -2.20 1.29
CA VAL A 42 2.18 -3.48 0.70
C VAL A 42 0.71 -3.76 0.91
N PHE A 43 0.22 -3.53 2.12
CA PHE A 43 -1.12 -3.92 2.53
C PHE A 43 -2.20 -2.91 2.14
N ILE A 44 -1.83 -1.73 1.63
CA ILE A 44 -2.81 -0.84 1.01
C ILE A 44 -3.50 -1.51 -0.19
N ASP A 45 -2.80 -2.39 -0.93
CA ASP A 45 -3.35 -3.18 -2.06
C ASP A 45 -4.35 -4.27 -1.64
N LEU A 46 -4.58 -4.49 -0.33
CA LEU A 46 -5.63 -5.42 0.11
C LEU A 46 -7.02 -4.92 -0.25
N ASP A 47 -7.17 -3.64 -0.52
CA ASP A 47 -8.42 -3.05 -1.01
C ASP A 47 -8.86 -3.65 -2.35
N HIS A 48 -7.95 -4.19 -3.16
CA HIS A 48 -8.29 -4.90 -4.40
C HIS A 48 -9.21 -6.09 -4.16
N PHE A 49 -9.08 -6.78 -3.02
CA PHE A 49 -9.99 -7.88 -2.70
C PHE A 49 -11.42 -7.37 -2.46
N VAL A 50 -11.57 -6.19 -1.86
CA VAL A 50 -12.87 -5.55 -1.65
C VAL A 50 -13.44 -5.09 -2.99
N LEU A 51 -12.62 -4.48 -3.84
CA LEU A 51 -13.04 -4.09 -5.18
C LEU A 51 -13.41 -5.31 -6.03
N ALA A 52 -12.60 -6.37 -6.02
CA ALA A 52 -12.92 -7.62 -6.71
C ALA A 52 -14.25 -8.20 -6.22
N ARG A 53 -14.47 -8.26 -4.90
CA ARG A 53 -15.75 -8.67 -4.32
C ARG A 53 -16.93 -7.82 -4.80
N TYR A 54 -16.71 -6.52 -4.96
CA TYR A 54 -17.74 -5.60 -5.45
C TYR A 54 -18.12 -5.92 -6.91
N TYR A 55 -17.15 -6.26 -7.76
CA TYR A 55 -17.40 -6.56 -9.18
C TYR A 55 -17.83 -8.01 -9.46
N THR A 56 -17.28 -9.01 -8.75
CA THR A 56 -17.56 -10.44 -9.02
C THR A 56 -18.73 -10.97 -8.22
N GLY A 57 -19.03 -10.37 -7.06
CA GLY A 57 -20.08 -10.89 -6.18
C GLY A 57 -19.59 -11.93 -5.16
N ASP A 58 -18.32 -12.32 -5.19
CA ASP A 58 -17.74 -13.37 -4.34
C ASP A 58 -16.35 -13.01 -3.79
N TRP A 59 -15.81 -13.84 -2.91
CA TRP A 59 -14.48 -13.67 -2.31
C TRP A 59 -13.46 -14.66 -2.89
N GLU A 60 -13.68 -15.21 -4.10
CA GLU A 60 -12.82 -16.25 -4.66
C GLU A 60 -11.37 -15.78 -4.77
N ALA A 61 -11.14 -14.56 -5.26
CA ALA A 61 -9.81 -13.95 -5.33
C ALA A 61 -9.11 -13.92 -3.96
N LEU A 62 -9.83 -13.61 -2.87
CA LEU A 62 -9.27 -13.60 -1.52
C LEU A 62 -8.91 -15.00 -1.05
N PHE A 63 -9.82 -15.96 -1.20
CA PHE A 63 -9.56 -17.36 -0.81
C PHE A 63 -8.39 -17.95 -1.59
N GLU A 64 -8.29 -17.62 -2.87
CA GLU A 64 -7.21 -18.04 -3.74
C GLU A 64 -5.84 -17.41 -3.37
N ALA A 65 -5.83 -16.14 -2.97
CA ALA A 65 -4.63 -15.52 -2.41
C ALA A 65 -4.19 -16.20 -1.10
N LEU A 66 -5.14 -16.61 -0.26
CA LEU A 66 -4.85 -17.29 1.00
C LEU A 66 -4.34 -18.72 0.80
N THR A 67 -4.82 -19.44 -0.21
CA THR A 67 -4.32 -20.79 -0.55
C THR A 67 -3.01 -20.77 -1.33
N THR A 68 -2.71 -19.66 -2.02
CA THR A 68 -1.48 -19.48 -2.82
C THR A 68 -0.72 -18.16 -2.52
N PRO A 69 -0.28 -17.92 -1.28
CA PRO A 69 0.24 -16.63 -0.84
C PRO A 69 1.48 -16.18 -1.61
N LYS A 70 2.41 -17.09 -1.91
CA LYS A 70 3.61 -16.77 -2.70
C LYS A 70 3.24 -16.22 -4.09
N ARG A 71 2.20 -16.75 -4.72
CA ARG A 71 1.74 -16.34 -6.04
C ARG A 71 0.98 -15.02 -5.98
N ALA A 72 0.23 -14.77 -4.90
CA ALA A 72 -0.46 -13.50 -4.66
C ALA A 72 0.53 -12.32 -4.60
N PHE A 73 1.66 -12.48 -3.91
CA PHE A 73 2.67 -11.41 -3.81
C PHE A 73 3.53 -11.22 -5.07
N THR A 74 3.72 -12.27 -5.88
CA THR A 74 4.69 -12.26 -7.00
C THR A 74 4.06 -12.04 -8.37
N ALA A 75 2.77 -12.34 -8.55
CA ALA A 75 2.11 -12.30 -9.85
C ALA A 75 0.68 -11.71 -9.86
N PRO A 76 0.31 -10.70 -9.06
CA PRO A 76 -1.09 -10.33 -8.75
C PRO A 76 -2.05 -10.08 -9.94
N LYS A 77 -1.55 -9.86 -11.16
CA LYS A 77 -2.37 -9.74 -12.38
C LYS A 77 -3.30 -10.94 -12.63
N TRP A 78 -2.92 -12.14 -12.20
CA TRP A 78 -3.73 -13.35 -12.43
C TRP A 78 -5.00 -13.38 -11.56
N LEU A 79 -4.99 -12.68 -10.42
CA LEU A 79 -6.08 -12.67 -9.44
C LEU A 79 -7.25 -11.76 -9.83
N PHE A 80 -6.99 -10.83 -10.76
CA PHE A 80 -7.91 -9.77 -11.16
C PHE A 80 -8.00 -9.68 -12.69
N SER A 81 -7.74 -10.78 -13.41
CA SER A 81 -7.68 -10.79 -14.89
C SER A 81 -8.97 -10.30 -15.54
N ASP A 82 -10.10 -10.48 -14.84
CA ASP A 82 -11.44 -10.31 -15.41
C ASP A 82 -12.03 -8.93 -15.11
N VAL A 83 -11.32 -8.08 -14.35
CA VAL A 83 -11.79 -6.75 -13.95
C VAL A 83 -10.72 -5.69 -14.18
N THR A 84 -11.03 -4.71 -15.02
CA THR A 84 -10.14 -3.58 -15.29
C THR A 84 -10.42 -2.44 -14.30
N MET A 85 -9.77 -2.47 -13.13
CA MET A 85 -9.98 -1.51 -12.04
C MET A 85 -8.84 -0.49 -11.93
N ARG A 86 -8.46 0.18 -13.02
CA ARG A 86 -7.29 1.08 -12.99
C ARG A 86 -7.57 2.35 -12.17
N ALA A 87 -8.66 3.05 -12.49
CA ALA A 87 -9.00 4.30 -11.85
C ALA A 87 -9.55 4.07 -10.43
N GLU A 88 -10.34 3.02 -10.26
CA GLU A 88 -10.97 2.62 -9.01
C GLU A 88 -9.94 2.18 -7.98
N ARG A 89 -8.89 1.48 -8.41
CA ARG A 89 -7.73 1.21 -7.57
C ARG A 89 -7.12 2.51 -7.06
N LEU A 90 -6.64 3.38 -7.95
CA LEU A 90 -5.98 4.62 -7.55
C LEU A 90 -6.86 5.50 -6.64
N LEU A 91 -8.16 5.54 -6.91
CA LEU A 91 -9.14 6.22 -6.08
C LEU A 91 -9.23 5.59 -4.68
N SER A 92 -9.34 4.26 -4.60
CA SER A 92 -9.40 3.53 -3.33
C SER A 92 -8.15 3.77 -2.48
N HIS A 93 -6.94 3.63 -3.05
CA HIS A 93 -5.67 3.94 -2.38
C HIS A 93 -5.63 5.37 -1.85
N THR A 94 -6.13 6.32 -2.64
CA THR A 94 -6.17 7.74 -2.26
C THR A 94 -7.14 7.99 -1.10
N ILE A 95 -8.33 7.39 -1.14
CA ILE A 95 -9.33 7.52 -0.07
C ILE A 95 -8.81 6.88 1.23
N ILE A 96 -8.33 5.64 1.15
CA ILE A 96 -7.76 4.91 2.30
C ILE A 96 -6.57 5.71 2.87
N GLY A 97 -5.68 6.19 2.00
CA GLY A 97 -4.56 7.05 2.38
C GLY A 97 -5.00 8.31 3.12
N GLY A 98 -6.02 9.01 2.62
CA GLY A 98 -6.57 10.21 3.26
C GLY A 98 -7.16 9.92 4.63
N VAL A 99 -7.92 8.84 4.78
CA VAL A 99 -8.50 8.41 6.07
C VAL A 99 -7.40 8.03 7.06
N LEU A 100 -6.40 7.26 6.64
CA LEU A 100 -5.27 6.87 7.48
C LEU A 100 -4.42 8.08 7.90
N ALA A 101 -4.20 9.03 6.99
CA ALA A 101 -3.48 10.27 7.29
C ALA A 101 -4.24 11.13 8.31
N LEU A 102 -5.55 11.29 8.14
CA LEU A 102 -6.40 12.02 9.07
C LEU A 102 -6.41 11.37 10.46
N GLY A 103 -6.60 10.05 10.52
CA GLY A 103 -6.52 9.30 11.78
C GLY A 103 -5.15 9.44 12.45
N SER A 104 -4.08 9.35 11.66
CA SER A 104 -2.70 9.54 12.13
C SER A 104 -2.46 10.94 12.69
N PHE A 105 -3.10 11.96 12.12
CA PHE A 105 -2.93 13.35 12.56
C PHE A 105 -3.40 13.55 14.00
N PHE A 106 -4.52 12.92 14.36
CA PHE A 106 -5.05 12.95 15.73
C PHE A 106 -4.20 12.17 16.74
N ILE A 107 -3.35 11.24 16.28
CA ILE A 107 -2.38 10.53 17.12
C ILE A 107 -1.11 11.37 17.28
N ALA A 108 -0.51 11.74 16.15
CA ALA A 108 0.67 12.60 16.08
C ALA A 108 0.80 13.24 14.69
N PRO A 109 0.96 14.56 14.56
CA PRO A 109 1.07 15.22 13.25
C PRO A 109 2.22 14.69 12.37
N PHE A 110 3.35 14.30 12.96
CA PHE A 110 4.46 13.72 12.19
C PHE A 110 4.10 12.36 11.58
N LEU A 111 3.24 11.58 12.25
CA LEU A 111 2.78 10.29 11.74
C LEU A 111 1.91 10.48 10.52
N ALA A 112 1.02 11.49 10.52
CA ALA A 112 0.23 11.83 9.34
C ALA A 112 1.12 12.18 8.13
N CYS A 113 2.14 13.01 8.34
CA CYS A 113 3.10 13.35 7.28
C CYS A 113 3.81 12.10 6.75
N PHE A 114 4.29 11.24 7.65
CA PHE A 114 4.93 9.97 7.28
C PHE A 114 3.98 9.07 6.47
N THR A 115 2.75 8.88 6.93
CA THR A 115 1.70 8.09 6.26
C THR A 115 1.41 8.63 4.86
N VAL A 116 1.23 9.94 4.71
CA VAL A 116 0.99 10.59 3.41
C VAL A 116 2.14 10.32 2.44
N VAL A 117 3.39 10.47 2.89
CA VAL A 117 4.56 10.26 2.03
C VAL A 117 4.66 8.81 1.55
N VAL A 118 4.43 7.84 2.43
CA VAL A 118 4.45 6.41 2.08
C VAL A 118 3.34 6.09 1.07
N VAL A 119 2.11 6.54 1.32
CA VAL A 119 0.98 6.28 0.41
C VAL A 119 1.19 7.01 -0.93
N TYR A 120 1.68 8.24 -0.91
CA TYR A 120 2.02 8.98 -2.12
C TYR A 120 3.02 8.23 -2.99
N ALA A 121 4.11 7.71 -2.39
CA ALA A 121 5.10 6.92 -3.12
C ALA A 121 4.48 5.64 -3.73
N HIS A 122 3.57 4.99 -3.01
CA HIS A 122 2.82 3.84 -3.52
C HIS A 122 1.97 4.18 -4.74
N VAL A 123 1.14 5.22 -4.63
CA VAL A 123 0.27 5.69 -5.71
C VAL A 123 1.12 6.12 -6.92
N LEU A 124 2.24 6.80 -6.70
CA LEU A 124 3.16 7.19 -7.77
C LEU A 124 3.77 5.96 -8.49
N CYS A 125 4.14 4.92 -7.75
CA CYS A 125 4.59 3.65 -8.32
C CYS A 125 3.53 3.03 -9.24
N ASP A 126 2.26 3.08 -8.81
CA ASP A 126 1.16 2.57 -9.62
C ASP A 126 0.86 3.43 -10.84
N LEU A 127 0.91 4.75 -10.72
CA LEU A 127 0.83 5.66 -11.87
C LEU A 127 1.96 5.40 -12.88
N LEU A 128 3.20 5.23 -12.43
CA LEU A 128 4.35 4.90 -13.29
C LEU A 128 4.21 3.53 -13.98
N ARG A 129 3.61 2.55 -13.30
CA ARG A 129 3.27 1.27 -13.91
C ARG A 129 2.20 1.45 -14.98
N ASP A 130 1.23 2.31 -14.71
CA ASP A 130 0.11 2.54 -15.61
C ASP A 130 0.49 3.32 -16.87
N THR A 131 1.46 4.24 -16.79
CA THR A 131 2.01 4.94 -17.97
C THR A 131 2.78 4.03 -18.91
N LYS A 132 3.42 2.97 -18.41
CA LYS A 132 4.17 1.98 -19.22
C LYS A 132 3.28 0.95 -19.93
N THR A 133 1.99 1.00 -19.70
CA THR A 133 1.00 0.05 -20.24
C THR A 133 -0.10 0.75 -21.03
N LEU A 134 0.09 2.05 -21.31
CA LEU A 134 -0.55 2.81 -22.39
C LEU A 134 0.25 2.62 -23.68
#